data_AF-A0A3C0SK10-F1
#
_entry.id   AF-A0A3C0SK10-F1
#
_cell.length_a   1.000
_cell.length_b   1.000
_cell.length_c   1.000
_cell.angle_alpha   90.00
_cell.angle_beta   90.00
_cell.angle_gamma   90.00
#
_symmetry.space_group_name_H-M   'P 1'
#
loop_
_entity.id
_entity.type
_entity.pdbx_description
1 polymer ?
#
loop_
_entity_poly.entity_id
_entity_poly.type
_entity_poly.pdbx_seq_one_letter_code
_entity_poly.pdbx_strand_id
1 'polypeptide(L)'
;WITAWRTGAATGVCARHLADPDSEIIAVIGLGVQGRTNTVALAAALPKLRKVKVYDKFSHQVSRFRDLMKGDLKGMETIPCETVEEAVRDADVVVTCTPILADPQRFVRAEWLKKDMLAVAVDYDSAFEAEVMTGASAFVCDDLNQYLWTQEHGVYFQNGYPTEKQILGDMGHICAGKKKVEMEGRRGAVLMGIASHDILTANLIHDKAIAKGLGRIVEI
;
A
#
# COMPACT_ATOMS: atom_id res chain seq x y z
N TRP A 1 -14.97 7.34 3.80
CA TRP A 1 -14.41 7.86 2.53
C TRP A 1 -13.01 8.43 2.76
N ILE A 2 -12.85 9.42 3.68
CA ILE A 2 -11.55 10.05 4.00
C ILE A 2 -10.42 9.04 4.23
N THR A 3 -10.62 8.10 5.17
CA THR A 3 -9.64 7.06 5.49
C THR A 3 -9.22 6.22 4.28
N ALA A 4 -10.15 5.88 3.38
CA ALA A 4 -9.83 5.09 2.19
C ALA A 4 -8.89 5.84 1.23
N TRP A 5 -9.17 7.13 1.00
CA TRP A 5 -8.38 7.94 0.07
C TRP A 5 -7.04 8.36 0.66
N ARG A 6 -6.98 8.72 1.94
CA ARG A 6 -5.70 9.06 2.57
C ARG A 6 -4.77 7.84 2.65
N THR A 7 -5.31 6.64 2.85
CA THR A 7 -4.49 5.40 2.87
C THR A 7 -3.96 5.10 1.47
N GLY A 8 -4.81 5.17 0.44
CA GLY A 8 -4.34 5.04 -0.94
C GLY A 8 -3.28 6.10 -1.29
N ALA A 9 -3.51 7.36 -0.93
CA ALA A 9 -2.56 8.44 -1.19
C ALA A 9 -1.20 8.21 -0.52
N ALA A 10 -1.16 7.68 0.72
CA ALA A 10 0.09 7.30 1.38
C ALA A 10 0.87 6.24 0.57
N THR A 11 0.19 5.22 0.04
CA THR A 11 0.79 4.22 -0.86
C THR A 11 1.28 4.84 -2.16
N GLY A 12 0.51 5.77 -2.75
CA GLY A 12 0.94 6.49 -3.95
C GLY A 12 2.21 7.31 -3.71
N VAL A 13 2.31 8.02 -2.59
CA VAL A 13 3.52 8.75 -2.20
C VAL A 13 4.69 7.80 -1.96
N CYS A 14 4.47 6.69 -1.24
CA CYS A 14 5.47 5.64 -1.06
C CYS A 14 6.00 5.14 -2.40
N ALA A 15 5.12 4.83 -3.35
CA ALA A 15 5.51 4.35 -4.68
C ALA A 15 6.33 5.39 -5.46
N ARG A 16 6.02 6.70 -5.37
CA ARG A 16 6.83 7.74 -6.02
C ARG A 16 8.29 7.77 -5.57
N HIS A 17 8.58 7.30 -4.35
CA HIS A 17 9.92 7.32 -3.78
C HIS A 17 10.63 5.96 -3.82
N LEU A 18 9.89 4.85 -3.77
CA LEU A 18 10.46 3.50 -3.63
C LEU A 18 10.21 2.59 -4.83
N ALA A 19 9.26 2.90 -5.71
CA ALA A 19 9.04 2.12 -6.93
C ALA A 19 9.98 2.59 -8.06
N ASP A 20 10.22 1.71 -9.03
CA ASP A 20 10.88 2.13 -10.27
C ASP A 20 9.93 3.10 -11.01
N PRO A 21 10.35 4.31 -11.42
CA PRO A 21 9.50 5.21 -12.20
C PRO A 21 8.98 4.59 -13.51
N ASP A 22 9.67 3.56 -14.00
CA ASP A 22 9.31 2.79 -15.18
C ASP A 22 8.46 1.54 -14.87
N SER A 23 7.89 1.44 -13.67
CA SER A 23 6.99 0.35 -13.30
C SER A 23 5.77 0.31 -14.22
N GLU A 24 5.46 -0.87 -14.74
CA GLU A 24 4.41 -1.10 -15.74
C GLU A 24 3.31 -2.05 -15.25
N ILE A 25 3.61 -2.85 -14.22
CA ILE A 25 2.72 -3.88 -13.69
C ILE A 25 2.59 -3.72 -12.17
N ILE A 26 1.37 -3.54 -11.69
CA ILE A 26 1.06 -3.70 -10.26
C ILE A 26 0.24 -4.97 -10.00
N ALA A 27 0.39 -5.53 -8.81
CA ALA A 27 -0.49 -6.56 -8.27
C ALA A 27 -1.23 -6.05 -7.04
N VAL A 28 -2.53 -6.32 -6.97
CA VAL A 28 -3.41 -5.91 -5.86
C VAL A 28 -4.04 -7.14 -5.25
N ILE A 29 -3.71 -7.39 -3.98
CA ILE A 29 -4.22 -8.52 -3.21
C ILE A 29 -5.26 -8.01 -2.21
N GLY A 30 -6.51 -8.42 -2.37
CA GLY A 30 -7.65 -7.91 -1.61
C GLY A 30 -8.29 -6.70 -2.30
N LEU A 31 -9.49 -6.90 -2.85
CA LEU A 31 -10.14 -5.98 -3.80
C LEU A 31 -11.28 -5.18 -3.16
N GLY A 32 -11.22 -5.02 -1.83
CA GLY A 32 -12.11 -4.19 -1.04
C GLY A 32 -11.91 -2.69 -1.27
N VAL A 33 -12.35 -1.88 -0.32
CA VAL A 33 -12.22 -0.41 -0.40
C VAL A 33 -10.76 0.03 -0.52
N GLN A 34 -9.87 -0.56 0.28
CA GLN A 34 -8.45 -0.21 0.27
C GLN A 34 -7.77 -0.64 -1.03
N GLY A 35 -8.03 -1.87 -1.52
CA GLY A 35 -7.49 -2.32 -2.81
C GLY A 35 -7.82 -1.34 -3.94
N ARG A 36 -9.07 -0.86 -4.01
CA ARG A 36 -9.50 0.13 -5.02
C ARG A 36 -8.76 1.46 -4.90
N THR A 37 -8.77 2.11 -3.73
CA THR A 37 -8.13 3.43 -3.59
C THR A 37 -6.62 3.38 -3.71
N ASN A 38 -5.98 2.29 -3.28
CA ASN A 38 -4.55 2.06 -3.50
C ASN A 38 -4.23 1.87 -4.98
N THR A 39 -5.07 1.15 -5.73
CA THR A 39 -4.91 1.02 -7.18
C THR A 39 -4.97 2.39 -7.86
N VAL A 40 -5.95 3.23 -7.53
CA VAL A 40 -6.06 4.59 -8.10
C VAL A 40 -4.81 5.42 -7.78
N ALA A 41 -4.34 5.36 -6.53
CA ALA A 41 -3.19 6.14 -6.11
C ALA A 41 -1.88 5.66 -6.75
N LEU A 42 -1.71 4.34 -6.94
CA LEU A 42 -0.58 3.76 -7.67
C LEU A 42 -0.61 4.15 -9.14
N ALA A 43 -1.78 4.09 -9.79
CA ALA A 43 -1.96 4.55 -11.16
C ALA A 43 -1.61 6.04 -11.33
N ALA A 44 -1.94 6.87 -10.34
CA ALA A 44 -1.56 8.29 -10.33
C ALA A 44 -0.08 8.56 -9.97
N ALA A 45 0.60 7.59 -9.37
CA ALA A 45 2.01 7.70 -8.97
C ALA A 45 2.97 7.14 -10.04
N LEU A 46 2.52 6.17 -10.83
CA LEU A 46 3.34 5.41 -11.77
C LEU A 46 2.89 5.69 -13.21
N PRO A 47 3.54 6.61 -13.93
CA PRO A 47 3.06 7.10 -15.22
C PRO A 47 3.13 6.05 -16.36
N LYS A 48 3.97 5.01 -16.21
CA LYS A 48 4.09 3.92 -17.19
C LYS A 48 3.19 2.71 -16.87
N LEU A 49 2.37 2.79 -15.82
CA LEU A 49 1.49 1.69 -15.43
C LEU A 49 0.51 1.33 -16.54
N ARG A 50 0.52 0.06 -16.94
CA ARG A 50 -0.35 -0.46 -18.01
C ARG A 50 -1.14 -1.70 -17.61
N LYS A 51 -0.70 -2.45 -16.60
CA LYS A 51 -1.33 -3.70 -16.16
C LYS A 51 -1.59 -3.69 -14.66
N VAL A 52 -2.79 -4.10 -14.28
CA VAL A 52 -3.23 -4.28 -12.89
C VAL A 52 -3.64 -5.73 -12.71
N LYS A 53 -2.76 -6.54 -12.13
CA LYS A 53 -3.04 -7.93 -11.75
C LYS A 53 -3.83 -7.91 -10.45
N VAL A 54 -4.94 -8.64 -10.40
CA VAL A 54 -5.86 -8.58 -9.26
C VAL A 54 -6.17 -9.98 -8.73
N TYR A 55 -6.16 -10.11 -7.42
CA TYR A 55 -6.57 -11.33 -6.73
C TYR A 55 -7.38 -11.00 -5.48
N ASP A 56 -8.45 -11.77 -5.27
CA ASP A 56 -9.21 -11.79 -4.02
C ASP A 56 -9.62 -13.24 -3.75
N LYS A 57 -9.65 -13.63 -2.47
CA LYS A 57 -10.15 -14.94 -2.03
C LYS A 57 -11.61 -15.15 -2.48
N PHE A 58 -12.36 -14.07 -2.60
CA PHE A 58 -13.75 -14.11 -3.03
C PHE A 58 -13.88 -13.70 -4.50
N SER A 59 -14.17 -14.65 -5.38
CA SER A 59 -14.27 -14.40 -6.83
C SER A 59 -15.22 -13.26 -7.22
N HIS A 60 -16.32 -13.06 -6.49
CA HIS A 60 -17.26 -11.96 -6.74
C HIS A 60 -16.64 -10.56 -6.57
N GLN A 61 -15.57 -10.44 -5.76
CA GLN A 61 -14.86 -9.18 -5.56
C GLN A 61 -14.09 -8.76 -6.81
N VAL A 62 -13.61 -9.70 -7.61
CA VAL A 62 -12.91 -9.43 -8.87
C VAL A 62 -13.84 -8.72 -9.86
N SER A 63 -15.04 -9.27 -10.08
CA SER A 63 -16.05 -8.65 -10.96
C SER A 63 -16.44 -7.27 -10.44
N ARG A 64 -16.73 -7.16 -9.15
CA ARG A 64 -17.09 -5.88 -8.51
C ARG A 64 -15.97 -4.84 -8.63
N PHE A 65 -14.72 -5.24 -8.47
CA PHE A 65 -13.57 -4.36 -8.63
C PHE A 65 -13.48 -3.83 -10.05
N ARG A 66 -13.57 -4.70 -11.06
CA ARG A 66 -13.51 -4.31 -12.48
C ARG A 66 -14.62 -3.31 -12.84
N ASP A 67 -15.84 -3.54 -12.36
CA ASP A 67 -16.96 -2.63 -12.61
C ASP A 67 -16.74 -1.25 -11.99
N LEU A 68 -16.30 -1.21 -10.73
CA LEU A 68 -16.09 0.05 -10.01
C LEU A 68 -14.86 0.82 -10.51
N MET A 69 -13.83 0.12 -11.00
CA MET A 69 -12.55 0.71 -11.39
C MET A 69 -12.45 1.06 -12.88
N LYS A 70 -13.49 0.77 -13.68
CA LYS A 70 -13.48 0.96 -15.14
C LYS A 70 -13.11 2.39 -15.59
N GLY A 71 -13.56 3.39 -14.84
CA GLY A 71 -13.25 4.80 -15.11
C GLY A 71 -11.82 5.16 -14.75
N ASP A 72 -11.40 4.77 -13.55
CA ASP A 72 -10.08 5.11 -12.99
C ASP A 72 -8.94 4.38 -13.71
N LEU A 73 -9.18 3.17 -14.24
CA LEU A 73 -8.20 2.35 -14.96
C LEU A 73 -8.35 2.42 -16.47
N LYS A 74 -8.97 3.47 -16.99
CA LYS A 74 -9.15 3.63 -18.44
C LYS A 74 -7.80 3.61 -19.15
N GLY A 75 -7.65 2.69 -20.12
CA GLY A 75 -6.41 2.51 -20.88
C GLY A 75 -5.41 1.54 -20.25
N MET A 76 -5.73 0.97 -19.08
CA MET A 76 -4.96 -0.10 -18.45
C MET A 76 -5.70 -1.43 -18.58
N GLU A 77 -4.93 -2.51 -18.57
CA GLU A 77 -5.44 -3.88 -18.59
C GLU A 77 -5.58 -4.40 -17.15
N THR A 78 -6.81 -4.72 -16.72
CA THR A 78 -7.03 -5.44 -15.45
C THR A 78 -7.01 -6.95 -15.70
N ILE A 79 -6.06 -7.65 -15.10
CA ILE A 79 -5.82 -9.08 -15.29
C ILE A 79 -6.26 -9.82 -14.01
N PRO A 80 -7.40 -10.53 -14.03
CA PRO A 80 -7.78 -11.38 -12.89
C PRO A 80 -6.89 -12.62 -12.84
N CYS A 81 -6.31 -12.89 -11.67
CA CYS A 81 -5.47 -14.06 -11.43
C CYS A 81 -6.19 -15.08 -10.55
N GLU A 82 -5.90 -16.36 -10.75
CA GLU A 82 -6.52 -17.47 -10.01
C GLU A 82 -5.81 -17.76 -8.69
N THR A 83 -4.53 -17.39 -8.58
CA THR A 83 -3.72 -17.58 -7.37
C THR A 83 -2.96 -16.31 -6.98
N VAL A 84 -2.56 -16.23 -5.70
CA VAL A 84 -1.70 -15.15 -5.20
C VAL A 84 -0.36 -15.13 -5.94
N GLU A 85 0.26 -16.30 -6.11
CA GLU A 85 1.54 -16.45 -6.82
C GLU A 85 1.44 -15.91 -8.24
N GLU A 86 0.40 -16.30 -8.97
CA GLU A 86 0.15 -15.76 -10.31
C GLU A 86 0.01 -14.25 -10.27
N ALA A 87 -0.72 -13.67 -9.31
CA ALA A 87 -0.91 -12.23 -9.20
C ALA A 87 0.40 -11.47 -8.97
N VAL A 88 1.23 -11.92 -8.03
CA VAL A 88 2.43 -11.19 -7.60
C VAL A 88 3.65 -11.42 -8.52
N ARG A 89 3.67 -12.53 -9.26
CA ARG A 89 4.75 -12.84 -10.21
C ARG A 89 4.87 -11.74 -11.27
N ASP A 90 6.11 -11.32 -11.54
CA ASP A 90 6.47 -10.27 -12.50
C ASP A 90 5.89 -8.86 -12.20
N ALA A 91 5.24 -8.65 -11.06
CA ALA A 91 4.76 -7.33 -10.67
C ALA A 91 5.91 -6.44 -10.19
N ASP A 92 5.94 -5.19 -10.67
CA ASP A 92 6.91 -4.17 -10.24
C ASP A 92 6.52 -3.58 -8.88
N VAL A 93 5.23 -3.55 -8.58
CA VAL A 93 4.68 -3.16 -7.27
C VAL A 93 3.61 -4.15 -6.83
N VAL A 94 3.70 -4.67 -5.61
CA VAL A 94 2.67 -5.51 -5.00
C VAL A 94 2.10 -4.76 -3.80
N VAL A 95 0.79 -4.57 -3.76
CA VAL A 95 0.09 -4.00 -2.62
C VAL A 95 -0.89 -5.00 -2.03
N THR A 96 -0.80 -5.21 -0.72
CA THR A 96 -1.71 -6.09 0.04
C THR A 96 -2.69 -5.26 0.85
N CYS A 97 -3.98 -5.59 0.74
CA CYS A 97 -5.13 -4.85 1.25
C CYS A 97 -6.16 -5.82 1.85
N THR A 98 -5.70 -6.86 2.55
CA THR A 98 -6.55 -7.85 3.19
C THR A 98 -6.93 -7.42 4.62
N PRO A 99 -7.86 -8.12 5.31
CA PRO A 99 -8.18 -7.81 6.70
C PRO A 99 -6.94 -7.92 7.60
N ILE A 100 -6.76 -6.97 8.51
CA ILE A 100 -5.73 -7.04 9.55
C ILE A 100 -6.15 -8.07 10.60
N LEU A 101 -5.34 -9.10 10.81
CA LEU A 101 -5.64 -10.21 11.74
C LEU A 101 -4.53 -10.34 12.79
N ALA A 102 -4.92 -10.62 14.04
CA ALA A 102 -3.98 -10.86 15.13
C ALA A 102 -3.14 -12.16 14.96
N ASP A 103 -3.71 -13.17 14.29
CA ASP A 103 -3.03 -14.43 13.93
C ASP A 103 -3.27 -14.73 12.44
N PRO A 104 -2.49 -14.10 11.54
CA PRO A 104 -2.68 -14.25 10.11
C PRO A 104 -1.96 -15.46 9.53
N GLN A 105 -2.59 -16.12 8.56
CA GLN A 105 -1.87 -16.97 7.62
C GLN A 105 -1.22 -16.07 6.57
N ARG A 106 0.08 -15.83 6.72
CA ARG A 106 0.88 -15.06 5.76
C ARG A 106 1.13 -15.91 4.53
N PHE A 107 0.67 -15.46 3.37
CA PHE A 107 0.57 -16.27 2.16
C PHE A 107 1.26 -15.66 0.93
N VAL A 108 1.86 -14.48 1.03
CA VAL A 108 2.68 -13.89 -0.04
C VAL A 108 4.15 -14.09 0.29
N ARG A 109 4.84 -14.89 -0.52
CA ARG A 109 6.21 -15.35 -0.24
C ARG A 109 7.26 -14.59 -1.03
N ALA A 110 8.47 -14.54 -0.49
CA ALA A 110 9.58 -13.78 -1.08
C ALA A 110 10.02 -14.34 -2.45
N GLU A 111 9.99 -15.67 -2.64
CA GLU A 111 10.44 -16.36 -3.84
C GLU A 111 9.53 -16.17 -5.07
N TRP A 112 8.31 -15.67 -4.86
CA TRP A 112 7.38 -15.35 -5.96
C TRP A 112 7.59 -13.95 -6.52
N LEU A 113 8.27 -13.08 -5.76
CA LEU A 113 8.43 -11.68 -6.08
C LEU A 113 9.62 -11.45 -7.01
N LYS A 114 9.49 -10.48 -7.91
CA LYS A 114 10.59 -9.99 -8.74
C LYS A 114 11.73 -9.47 -7.83
N LYS A 115 12.98 -9.62 -8.28
CA LYS A 115 14.17 -9.16 -7.53
C LYS A 115 14.07 -7.67 -7.19
N ASP A 116 13.88 -6.84 -8.20
CA ASP A 116 13.81 -5.38 -8.09
C ASP A 116 12.35 -4.95 -8.21
N MET A 117 11.69 -4.76 -7.07
CA MET A 117 10.26 -4.42 -6.99
C MET A 117 9.92 -3.76 -5.64
N LEU A 118 8.73 -3.17 -5.52
CA LEU A 118 8.21 -2.59 -4.27
C LEU A 118 7.05 -3.41 -3.69
N ALA A 119 7.20 -3.93 -2.47
CA ALA A 119 6.13 -4.55 -1.69
C ALA A 119 5.57 -3.53 -0.68
N VAL A 120 4.26 -3.26 -0.73
CA VAL A 120 3.56 -2.34 0.19
C VAL A 120 2.46 -3.08 0.95
N ALA A 121 2.57 -3.14 2.27
CA ALA A 121 1.53 -3.70 3.12
C ALA A 121 0.67 -2.59 3.72
N VAL A 122 -0.61 -2.59 3.34
CA VAL A 122 -1.65 -1.75 3.97
C VAL A 122 -2.36 -2.54 5.08
N ASP A 123 -2.22 -3.86 5.07
CA ASP A 123 -2.82 -4.83 5.98
C ASP A 123 -1.85 -5.31 7.07
N TYR A 124 -0.94 -4.43 7.48
CA TYR A 124 0.10 -4.70 8.48
C TYR A 124 0.99 -5.86 8.04
N ASP A 125 0.98 -6.97 8.77
CA ASP A 125 1.76 -8.18 8.53
C ASP A 125 0.87 -9.39 8.19
N SER A 126 -0.34 -9.12 7.68
CA SER A 126 -1.36 -10.16 7.49
C SER A 126 -1.15 -11.01 6.23
N ALA A 127 -0.62 -10.41 5.16
CA ALA A 127 -0.50 -11.10 3.87
C ALA A 127 0.94 -11.54 3.56
N PHE A 128 1.92 -10.64 3.74
CA PHE A 128 3.31 -10.93 3.44
C PHE A 128 3.94 -11.85 4.49
N GLU A 129 4.81 -12.75 4.07
CA GLU A 129 5.73 -13.42 5.00
C GLU A 129 6.82 -12.46 5.46
N ALA A 130 7.37 -12.70 6.66
CA ALA A 130 8.36 -11.79 7.26
C ALA A 130 9.58 -11.56 6.36
N GLU A 131 10.04 -12.61 5.66
CA GLU A 131 11.18 -12.57 4.74
C GLU A 131 10.97 -11.58 3.58
N VAL A 132 9.72 -11.31 3.18
CA VAL A 132 9.42 -10.28 2.18
C VAL A 132 9.92 -8.92 2.66
N MET A 133 9.73 -8.62 3.94
CA MET A 133 10.11 -7.35 4.55
C MET A 133 11.55 -7.35 5.07
N THR A 134 12.03 -8.41 5.72
CA THR A 134 13.41 -8.46 6.22
C THR A 134 14.47 -8.73 5.18
N GLY A 135 14.11 -9.37 4.07
CA GLY A 135 15.00 -9.54 2.90
C GLY A 135 15.02 -8.34 1.96
N ALA A 136 14.30 -7.25 2.28
CA ALA A 136 14.30 -6.04 1.47
C ALA A 136 15.64 -5.28 1.63
N SER A 137 16.15 -4.72 0.52
CA SER A 137 17.34 -3.84 0.53
C SER A 137 17.05 -2.51 1.22
N ALA A 138 15.79 -2.08 1.24
CA ALA A 138 15.29 -0.98 2.04
C ALA A 138 13.88 -1.29 2.55
N PHE A 139 13.69 -1.17 3.86
CA PHE A 139 12.38 -1.25 4.50
C PHE A 139 12.03 0.07 5.18
N VAL A 140 10.80 0.56 4.94
CA VAL A 140 10.26 1.78 5.54
C VAL A 140 8.89 1.54 6.15
N CYS A 141 8.49 2.42 7.06
CA CYS A 141 7.12 2.50 7.58
C CYS A 141 6.58 3.93 7.42
N ASP A 142 5.30 4.17 7.70
CA ASP A 142 4.76 5.53 7.73
C ASP A 142 5.11 6.31 9.00
N ASP A 143 5.24 5.62 10.15
CA ASP A 143 5.77 6.20 11.39
C ASP A 143 6.62 5.17 12.17
N LEU A 144 7.89 5.52 12.41
CA LEU A 144 8.86 4.63 13.04
C LEU A 144 8.48 4.30 14.48
N ASN A 145 8.05 5.30 15.25
CA ASN A 145 7.72 5.09 16.65
C ASN A 145 6.45 4.25 16.80
N GLN A 146 5.45 4.46 15.93
CA GLN A 146 4.24 3.65 15.89
C GLN A 146 4.54 2.20 15.53
N TYR A 147 5.39 1.95 14.53
CA TYR A 147 5.81 0.60 14.16
C TYR A 147 6.50 -0.11 15.34
N LEU A 148 7.51 0.54 15.94
CA LEU A 148 8.27 -0.05 17.06
C LEU A 148 7.39 -0.29 18.28
N TRP A 149 6.52 0.67 18.63
CA TRP A 149 5.59 0.50 19.74
C TRP A 149 4.62 -0.66 19.50
N THR A 150 4.10 -0.78 18.28
CA THR A 150 3.17 -1.86 17.88
C THR A 150 3.86 -3.22 17.90
N GLN A 151 5.13 -3.28 17.50
CA GLN A 151 5.94 -4.49 17.57
C GLN A 151 6.26 -4.86 19.03
N GLU A 152 6.62 -3.91 19.89
CA GLU A 152 7.00 -4.18 21.28
C GLU A 152 5.79 -4.60 22.14
N HIS A 153 4.63 -3.98 21.93
CA HIS A 153 3.46 -4.13 22.81
C HIS A 153 2.32 -4.96 22.21
N GLY A 154 2.43 -5.34 20.95
CA GLY A 154 1.37 -5.99 20.20
C GLY A 154 1.68 -7.42 19.77
N VAL A 155 0.86 -7.90 18.83
CA VAL A 155 1.00 -9.23 18.20
C VAL A 155 1.50 -9.15 16.76
N TYR A 156 1.61 -7.93 16.22
CA TYR A 156 2.00 -7.66 14.84
C TYR A 156 3.52 -7.52 14.72
N PHE A 157 4.04 -7.81 13.53
CA PHE A 157 5.46 -7.65 13.18
C PHE A 157 6.39 -8.47 14.08
N GLN A 158 5.92 -9.63 14.55
CA GLN A 158 6.70 -10.59 15.34
C GLN A 158 7.46 -11.56 14.42
N ASN A 159 8.34 -12.38 14.99
CA ASN A 159 8.88 -13.57 14.32
C ASN A 159 9.63 -13.25 13.01
N GLY A 160 10.61 -12.36 13.09
CA GLY A 160 11.54 -12.11 11.98
C GLY A 160 11.10 -11.02 11.01
N TYR A 161 10.16 -10.17 11.39
CA TYR A 161 9.91 -8.87 10.73
C TYR A 161 11.01 -7.85 11.09
N PRO A 162 11.16 -6.76 10.32
CA PRO A 162 12.24 -5.79 10.54
C PRO A 162 12.25 -5.23 11.97
N THR A 163 13.43 -5.21 12.56
CA THR A 163 13.73 -4.52 13.82
C THR A 163 14.19 -3.09 13.56
N GLU A 164 14.28 -2.24 14.59
CA GLU A 164 14.74 -0.85 14.46
C GLU A 164 16.02 -0.70 13.61
N LYS A 165 16.99 -1.60 13.77
CA LYS A 165 18.27 -1.56 13.04
C LYS A 165 18.13 -1.88 11.53
N GLN A 166 17.04 -2.51 11.14
CA GLN A 166 16.75 -2.91 9.75
C GLN A 166 15.79 -1.93 9.05
N ILE A 167 15.17 -1.00 9.80
CA ILE A 167 14.29 0.02 9.23
C ILE A 167 15.16 1.20 8.77
N LEU A 168 15.09 1.54 7.48
CA LEU A 168 15.85 2.65 6.90
C LEU A 168 15.42 4.01 7.51
N GLY A 169 14.12 4.13 7.78
CA GLY A 169 13.44 5.29 8.34
C GLY A 169 11.94 5.23 8.05
N ASP A 170 11.21 6.25 8.47
CA ASP A 170 9.81 6.44 8.07
C ASP A 170 9.67 7.26 6.77
N MET A 171 8.46 7.30 6.24
CA MET A 171 8.13 8.08 5.04
C MET A 171 8.40 9.58 5.21
N GLY A 172 8.35 10.13 6.42
CA GLY A 172 8.75 11.51 6.68
C GLY A 172 10.24 11.75 6.37
N HIS A 173 11.11 10.82 6.77
CA HIS A 173 12.53 10.86 6.43
C HIS A 173 12.78 10.72 4.92
N ILE A 174 12.05 9.82 4.25
CA ILE A 174 12.18 9.60 2.80
C ILE A 174 11.72 10.85 2.03
N CYS A 175 10.52 11.34 2.30
CA CYS A 175 9.94 12.51 1.63
C CYS A 175 10.79 13.79 1.84
N ALA A 176 11.43 13.93 3.01
CA ALA A 176 12.33 15.03 3.31
C ALA A 176 13.74 14.89 2.71
N GLY A 177 14.04 13.78 2.01
CA GLY A 177 15.37 13.51 1.44
C GLY A 177 16.46 13.25 2.48
N LYS A 178 16.08 12.94 3.73
CA LYS A 178 17.04 12.69 4.83
C LYS A 178 17.64 11.29 4.80
N LYS A 179 16.99 10.36 4.09
CA LYS A 179 17.43 8.98 3.90
C LYS A 179 17.33 8.63 2.42
N LYS A 180 18.38 8.03 1.87
CA LYS A 180 18.43 7.57 0.48
C LYS A 180 17.93 6.12 0.42
N VAL A 181 17.03 5.84 -0.52
CA VAL A 181 16.51 4.50 -0.79
C VAL A 181 17.46 3.79 -1.77
N GLU A 182 17.81 2.55 -1.48
CA GLU A 182 18.47 1.66 -2.44
C GLU A 182 17.42 1.11 -3.41
N MET A 183 17.68 1.28 -4.72
CA MET A 183 16.75 0.86 -5.78
C MET A 183 17.06 -0.54 -6.31
N GLU A 184 18.29 -1.03 -6.12
CA GLU A 184 18.61 -2.43 -6.36
C GLU A 184 18.03 -3.33 -5.25
N GLY A 185 17.42 -4.44 -5.64
CA GLY A 185 16.75 -5.36 -4.75
C GLY A 185 15.31 -4.93 -4.43
N ARG A 186 14.65 -5.75 -3.62
CA ARG A 186 13.27 -5.55 -3.20
C ARG A 186 13.20 -4.44 -2.16
N ARG A 187 12.26 -3.52 -2.32
CA ARG A 187 11.92 -2.52 -1.30
C ARG A 187 10.64 -2.95 -0.60
N GLY A 188 10.58 -2.77 0.71
CA GLY A 188 9.43 -3.09 1.55
C GLY A 188 8.89 -1.84 2.23
N ALA A 189 7.56 -1.74 2.34
CA ALA A 189 6.91 -0.69 3.08
C ALA A 189 5.69 -1.24 3.85
N VAL A 190 5.48 -0.74 5.06
CA VAL A 190 4.22 -0.93 5.81
C VAL A 190 3.59 0.44 6.06
N LEU A 191 2.31 0.59 5.74
CA LEU A 191 1.56 1.83 5.93
C LEU A 191 0.42 1.56 6.91
N MET A 192 0.69 1.74 8.19
CA MET A 192 -0.21 1.41 9.30
C MET A 192 -1.37 2.41 9.43
N GLY A 193 -1.14 3.63 8.99
CA GLY A 193 -2.03 4.75 9.09
C GLY A 193 -1.71 5.65 10.28
N ILE A 194 -1.41 6.91 9.97
CA ILE A 194 -1.22 7.97 10.95
C ILE A 194 -2.42 8.93 10.97
N ALA A 195 -2.82 9.34 12.17
CA ALA A 195 -4.00 10.20 12.36
C ALA A 195 -3.86 11.58 11.68
N SER A 196 -2.62 12.08 11.55
CA SER A 196 -2.35 13.34 10.85
C SER A 196 -2.80 13.30 9.39
N HIS A 197 -2.71 12.15 8.70
CA HIS A 197 -3.23 12.02 7.34
C HIS A 197 -4.75 12.19 7.28
N ASP A 198 -5.48 11.66 8.27
CA ASP A 198 -6.94 11.82 8.36
C ASP A 198 -7.31 13.29 8.60
N ILE A 199 -6.66 13.96 9.55
CA ILE A 199 -6.91 15.36 9.89
C ILE A 199 -6.58 16.30 8.72
N LEU A 200 -5.43 16.12 8.07
CA LEU A 200 -5.03 16.94 6.92
C LEU A 200 -6.01 16.77 5.75
N THR A 201 -6.44 15.54 5.47
CA THR A 201 -7.40 15.25 4.41
C THR A 201 -8.78 15.84 4.74
N ALA A 202 -9.21 15.73 6.00
CA ALA A 202 -10.45 16.32 6.49
C ALA A 202 -10.44 17.85 6.36
N ASN A 203 -9.33 18.51 6.75
CA ASN A 203 -9.18 19.95 6.61
C ASN A 203 -9.24 20.39 5.15
N LEU A 204 -8.53 19.69 4.25
CA LEU A 204 -8.58 19.98 2.81
C LEU A 204 -10.01 19.87 2.24
N ILE A 205 -10.77 18.86 2.66
CA ILE A 205 -12.16 18.67 2.21
C ILE A 205 -13.06 19.74 2.81
N HIS A 206 -12.87 20.07 4.09
CA HIS A 206 -13.59 21.14 4.78
C HIS A 206 -13.40 22.48 4.04
N ASP A 207 -12.16 22.87 3.76
CA ASP A 207 -11.86 24.14 3.07
C ASP A 207 -12.50 24.19 1.67
N LYS A 208 -12.46 23.06 0.94
CA LYS A 208 -13.14 22.92 -0.36
C LYS A 208 -14.66 22.97 -0.25
N ALA A 209 -15.24 22.45 0.82
CA ALA A 209 -16.67 22.47 1.06
C ALA A 209 -17.14 23.90 1.35
N ILE A 210 -16.43 24.62 2.22
CA ILE A 210 -16.69 26.04 2.51
C ILE A 210 -16.61 26.87 1.23
N ALA A 211 -15.53 26.73 0.45
CA ALA A 211 -15.36 27.47 -0.81
C ALA A 211 -16.46 27.19 -1.85
N LYS A 212 -17.15 26.04 -1.76
CA LYS A 212 -18.24 25.64 -2.66
C LYS A 212 -19.63 25.82 -2.06
N GLY A 213 -19.74 26.35 -0.85
CA GLY A 213 -21.03 26.46 -0.14
C GLY A 213 -21.69 25.10 0.11
N LEU A 214 -20.91 24.04 0.32
CA LEU A 214 -21.39 22.68 0.59
C LEU A 214 -21.38 22.39 2.10
N GLY A 215 -22.34 21.58 2.55
CA GLY A 215 -22.44 21.14 3.94
C GLY A 215 -23.62 21.76 4.69
N ARG A 216 -23.62 21.61 6.01
CA ARG A 216 -24.66 22.13 6.92
C ARG A 216 -24.00 22.71 8.17
N ILE A 217 -24.34 23.95 8.50
CA ILE A 217 -23.96 24.56 9.78
C ILE A 217 -24.85 23.96 10.89
N VAL A 218 -24.22 23.58 11.99
CA VAL A 218 -24.88 23.03 13.18
C VAL A 218 -24.38 23.85 14.38
N GLU A 219 -25.30 24.31 15.21
CA GLU A 219 -24.97 24.96 16.49
C GLU A 219 -24.71 23.87 17.54
N ILE A 220 -23.61 24.01 18.28
CA ILE A 220 -23.13 23.04 19.29
C ILE A 220 -23.15 23.71 20.65
#